data_AF-A0AAJ6BHR0-F1
#
_entry.id   AF-A0AAJ6BHR0-F1
#
_cell.length_a   1.000
_cell.length_b   1.000
_cell.length_c   1.000
_cell.angle_alpha   90.00
_cell.angle_beta   90.00
_cell.angle_gamma   90.00
#
_symmetry.space_group_name_H-M   'P 1'
#
loop_
_entity.id
_entity.type
_entity.pdbx_description
1 polymer ?
#
loop_
_entity_poly.entity_id
_entity_poly.type
_entity_poly.pdbx_seq_one_letter_code
_entity_poly.pdbx_strand_id
1 'polypeptide(L)'
;MERIPARKTKYFLLKTIRKSMLLLLISLCLFSHYHCQQSPATVRSSFVYQPPLYSNIALQTKPDSIHFALDGRTSNAISSFNYFLDKGKPFIFFYDRATKSLLFYNFNNRSIVQKVPIKAWLFKEKFDKPVIYVINFDSIFITSKTKLFLLDSSGKTKKIMEQYSDDSKFIISDNECPAYIKDSLLLVGNAPNVKETSLPAHQKWRVITAFNLSNSQKTQYYELPTIYQSALYGYSYLNYSYCFNDRKNIVFSFAADTNIYETDLASYHKAYNAQSKLQKEVIHPISKSDIQEGKSYTEYSLQDSYGGIHFDPYHKRYLRLFKQKVPSLANVYKNRIRKRSIIIFDKSFRIIGESDVDDSFAFSTIFFTQDGKIYARVNGQDETTLHFARLDYVQQHPDSTPQLTQSAIQAK
;
A
#
# COMPACT_ATOMS: atom_id res chain seq x y z
N MET A 1 15.63 52.10 -68.24
CA MET A 1 16.22 51.52 -67.01
C MET A 1 15.69 52.28 -65.81
N GLU A 2 14.53 51.87 -65.27
CA GLU A 2 14.01 52.44 -64.03
C GLU A 2 14.71 51.81 -62.82
N ARG A 3 15.49 52.62 -62.10
CA ARG A 3 16.15 52.22 -60.87
C ARG A 3 15.12 52.15 -59.75
N ILE A 4 14.73 50.94 -59.38
CA ILE A 4 13.94 50.68 -58.16
C ILE A 4 14.75 51.18 -56.95
N PRO A 5 14.18 52.02 -56.07
CA PRO A 5 14.92 52.63 -54.98
C PRO A 5 15.25 51.59 -53.91
N ALA A 6 16.56 51.37 -53.70
CA ALA A 6 17.17 50.46 -52.72
C ALA A 6 16.80 50.70 -51.24
N ARG A 7 15.92 51.66 -50.94
CA ARG A 7 15.46 51.97 -49.57
C ARG A 7 14.27 51.11 -49.11
N LYS A 8 13.49 50.50 -50.00
CA LYS A 8 12.33 49.66 -49.58
C LYS A 8 12.72 48.24 -49.15
N THR A 9 13.87 47.71 -49.59
CA THR A 9 14.29 46.33 -49.30
C THR A 9 14.84 46.15 -47.88
N LYS A 10 15.52 47.17 -47.32
CA LYS A 10 16.06 47.11 -45.94
C LYS A 10 14.97 47.07 -44.87
N TYR A 11 13.86 47.80 -45.07
CA TYR A 11 12.75 47.82 -44.10
C TYR A 11 11.98 46.49 -44.05
N PHE A 12 11.89 45.77 -45.17
CA PHE A 12 11.22 44.48 -45.21
C PHE A 12 12.05 43.40 -44.50
N LEU A 13 13.37 43.35 -44.72
CA LEU A 13 14.26 42.39 -44.05
C LEU A 13 14.26 42.56 -42.52
N LEU A 14 14.32 43.80 -42.01
CA LEU A 14 14.33 44.10 -40.58
C LEU A 14 13.02 43.69 -39.88
N LYS A 15 11.88 43.78 -40.57
CA LYS A 15 10.56 43.41 -40.02
C LYS A 15 10.40 41.88 -39.94
N THR A 16 10.96 41.14 -40.89
CA THR A 16 10.97 39.68 -40.90
C THR A 16 11.90 39.12 -39.81
N ILE A 17 13.09 39.70 -39.63
CA ILE A 17 14.04 39.29 -38.58
C ILE A 17 13.45 39.49 -37.18
N ARG A 18 12.74 40.60 -36.92
CA ARG A 18 12.08 40.84 -35.63
C ARG A 18 10.97 39.84 -35.32
N LYS A 19 10.17 39.43 -36.31
CA LYS A 19 9.14 38.40 -36.13
C LYS A 19 9.73 37.02 -35.86
N SER A 20 10.79 36.64 -36.58
CA SER A 20 11.48 35.36 -36.36
C SER A 20 12.15 35.29 -35.00
N MET A 21 12.74 36.40 -34.54
CA MET A 21 13.38 36.47 -33.22
C MET A 21 12.37 36.43 -32.06
N LEU A 22 11.20 37.05 -32.24
CA LEU A 22 10.10 36.97 -31.26
C LEU A 22 9.53 35.54 -31.17
N LEU A 23 9.36 34.85 -32.31
CA LEU A 23 8.93 33.45 -32.33
C LEU A 23 9.98 32.52 -31.70
N LEU A 24 11.27 32.79 -31.89
CA LEU A 24 12.35 32.02 -31.26
C LEU A 24 12.38 32.24 -29.73
N LEU A 25 12.16 33.46 -29.26
CA LEU A 25 12.05 33.79 -27.84
C LEU A 25 10.82 33.17 -27.18
N ILE A 26 9.67 33.18 -27.86
CA ILE A 26 8.46 32.50 -27.37
C ILE A 26 8.70 30.98 -27.31
N SER A 27 9.36 30.40 -28.32
CA SER A 27 9.73 28.98 -28.32
C SER A 27 10.68 28.63 -27.17
N LEU A 28 11.74 29.42 -26.94
CA LEU A 28 12.68 29.24 -25.83
C LEU A 28 12.02 29.40 -24.45
N CYS A 29 11.04 30.31 -24.32
CA CYS A 29 10.22 30.44 -23.10
C CYS A 29 9.28 29.25 -22.89
N LEU A 30 8.71 28.69 -23.96
CA LEU A 30 7.89 27.47 -23.89
C LEU A 30 8.73 26.22 -23.60
N PHE A 31 9.97 26.13 -24.10
CA PHE A 31 10.89 25.02 -23.79
C PHE A 31 11.46 25.08 -22.38
N SER A 32 11.66 26.27 -21.80
CA SER A 32 12.10 26.41 -20.40
C SER A 32 11.03 26.03 -19.37
N HIS A 33 9.75 25.99 -19.76
CA HIS A 33 8.66 25.50 -18.92
C HIS A 33 8.47 23.97 -19.01
N TYR A 34 9.11 23.30 -19.96
CA TYR A 34 9.36 21.86 -19.89
C TYR A 34 10.59 21.58 -19.02
N HIS A 35 10.62 22.16 -17.82
CA HIS A 35 11.47 21.64 -16.77
C HIS A 35 10.96 20.24 -16.48
N CYS A 36 11.72 19.23 -16.93
CA CYS A 36 11.53 17.84 -16.54
C CYS A 36 11.51 17.86 -15.00
N GLN A 37 10.31 17.75 -14.41
CA GLN A 37 10.13 17.73 -12.96
C GLN A 37 10.84 16.48 -12.47
N GLN A 38 12.12 16.62 -12.14
CA GLN A 38 12.85 15.61 -11.42
C GLN A 38 12.07 15.36 -10.14
N SER A 39 11.72 14.09 -9.91
CA SER A 39 11.06 13.71 -8.68
C SER A 39 11.93 14.18 -7.51
N PRO A 40 11.33 14.77 -6.46
CA PRO A 40 12.09 15.21 -5.30
C PRO A 40 12.94 14.04 -4.78
N ALA A 41 14.25 14.24 -4.67
CA ALA A 41 15.13 13.23 -4.11
C ALA A 41 14.75 13.05 -2.63
N THR A 42 14.52 11.80 -2.22
CA THR A 42 14.32 11.50 -0.79
C THR A 42 15.67 11.60 -0.09
N VAL A 43 15.76 12.35 1.00
CA VAL A 43 16.99 12.42 1.81
C VAL A 43 17.39 11.00 2.23
N ARG A 44 18.68 10.69 2.25
CA ARG A 44 19.18 9.37 2.65
C ARG A 44 18.75 9.07 4.09
N SER A 45 18.28 7.84 4.35
CA SER A 45 17.92 7.43 5.71
C SER A 45 19.15 7.37 6.61
N SER A 46 18.95 7.74 7.87
CA SER A 46 19.89 7.42 8.95
C SER A 46 19.37 6.25 9.77
N PHE A 47 20.27 5.32 10.09
CA PHE A 47 19.93 4.10 10.80
C PHE A 47 19.79 4.33 12.31
N VAL A 48 18.80 3.69 12.92
CA VAL A 48 18.52 3.71 14.35
C VAL A 48 18.37 2.27 14.82
N TYR A 49 19.22 1.88 15.77
CA TYR A 49 19.14 0.59 16.43
C TYR A 49 18.56 0.76 17.85
N GLN A 50 17.60 -0.09 18.18
CA GLN A 50 17.05 -0.20 19.53
C GLN A 50 16.99 -1.68 19.91
N PRO A 51 17.53 -2.09 21.07
CA PRO A 51 17.52 -3.48 21.49
C PRO A 51 16.08 -4.02 21.61
N PRO A 52 15.76 -5.14 20.94
CA PRO A 52 14.41 -5.69 20.91
C PRO A 52 14.05 -6.37 22.23
N LEU A 53 12.77 -6.32 22.60
CA LEU A 53 12.15 -7.04 23.72
C LEU A 53 11.02 -7.92 23.19
N TYR A 54 11.37 -9.06 22.59
CA TYR A 54 10.41 -9.92 21.89
C TYR A 54 9.32 -10.57 22.76
N SER A 55 9.45 -10.49 24.08
CA SER A 55 8.61 -11.23 25.05
C SER A 55 7.86 -10.33 26.01
N ASN A 56 7.75 -9.01 25.76
CA ASN A 56 6.96 -8.13 26.64
C ASN A 56 5.47 -8.17 26.29
N ILE A 57 5.15 -8.15 25.01
CA ILE A 57 3.77 -8.10 24.50
C ILE A 57 3.57 -9.21 23.49
N ALA A 58 2.40 -9.85 23.56
CA ALA A 58 1.88 -10.71 22.52
C ALA A 58 0.58 -10.17 21.94
N LEU A 59 0.26 -10.61 20.73
CA LEU A 59 -1.05 -10.44 20.11
C LEU A 59 -1.78 -11.78 20.19
N GLN A 60 -2.97 -11.79 20.78
CA GLN A 60 -3.78 -13.00 20.94
C GLN A 60 -5.15 -12.83 20.28
N THR A 61 -5.57 -13.85 19.55
CA THR A 61 -6.93 -13.95 19.02
C THR A 61 -7.90 -14.24 20.16
N LYS A 62 -9.00 -13.49 20.21
CA LYS A 62 -10.12 -13.75 21.12
C LYS A 62 -11.27 -14.43 20.39
N PRO A 63 -12.07 -15.26 21.09
CA PRO A 63 -13.26 -15.87 20.51
C PRO A 63 -14.35 -14.84 20.17
N ASP A 64 -14.28 -13.64 20.77
CA ASP A 64 -15.17 -12.53 20.42
C ASP A 64 -14.95 -12.12 18.96
N SER A 65 -15.95 -12.40 18.13
CA SER A 65 -15.97 -12.07 16.71
C SER A 65 -17.10 -11.11 16.36
N ILE A 66 -16.86 -10.30 15.33
CA ILE A 66 -17.90 -9.48 14.70
C ILE A 66 -18.23 -10.07 13.33
N HIS A 67 -19.49 -9.93 12.96
CA HIS A 67 -20.07 -10.57 11.77
C HIS A 67 -20.88 -9.56 10.97
N PHE A 68 -20.70 -9.58 9.65
CA PHE A 68 -21.50 -8.82 8.72
C PHE A 68 -22.21 -9.79 7.79
N ALA A 69 -23.53 -9.89 7.95
CA ALA A 69 -24.35 -10.75 7.10
C ALA A 69 -24.36 -10.23 5.67
N LEU A 70 -24.12 -11.12 4.72
CA LEU A 70 -24.21 -10.88 3.29
C LEU A 70 -25.62 -11.27 2.80
N ASP A 71 -26.12 -10.58 1.78
CA ASP A 71 -27.31 -11.05 1.08
C ASP A 71 -26.97 -12.23 0.17
N GLY A 72 -27.97 -13.06 -0.19
CA GLY A 72 -27.77 -14.25 -1.03
C GLY A 72 -27.30 -13.98 -2.47
N ARG A 73 -26.97 -12.72 -2.82
CA ARG A 73 -26.39 -12.34 -4.11
C ARG A 73 -24.96 -11.81 -3.97
N THR A 74 -24.49 -11.61 -2.75
CA THR A 74 -23.20 -11.00 -2.44
C THR A 74 -22.17 -12.09 -2.17
N SER A 75 -20.98 -11.96 -2.75
CA SER A 75 -19.91 -12.91 -2.51
C SER A 75 -19.06 -12.50 -1.30
N ASN A 76 -18.51 -13.50 -0.61
CA ASN A 76 -17.46 -13.28 0.38
C ASN A 76 -16.11 -12.85 -0.26
N ALA A 77 -16.00 -12.82 -1.59
CA ALA A 77 -14.80 -12.40 -2.32
C ALA A 77 -14.61 -10.87 -2.30
N ILE A 78 -14.34 -10.32 -1.12
CA ILE A 78 -14.07 -8.89 -0.91
C ILE A 78 -12.63 -8.55 -1.30
N SER A 79 -12.46 -7.61 -2.24
CA SER A 79 -11.13 -7.19 -2.72
C SER A 79 -10.67 -5.81 -2.20
N SER A 80 -11.58 -5.01 -1.63
CA SER A 80 -11.24 -3.74 -0.98
C SER A 80 -12.24 -3.47 0.13
N PHE A 81 -11.76 -2.99 1.27
CA PHE A 81 -12.58 -2.65 2.42
C PHE A 81 -11.74 -1.79 3.37
N ASN A 82 -12.38 -0.91 4.13
CA ASN A 82 -11.76 -0.25 5.28
C ASN A 82 -12.81 0.22 6.28
N TYR A 83 -12.42 0.25 7.56
CA TYR A 83 -13.16 0.93 8.61
C TYR A 83 -12.95 2.44 8.49
N PHE A 84 -13.99 3.23 8.68
CA PHE A 84 -13.91 4.69 8.59
C PHE A 84 -14.94 5.38 9.49
N LEU A 85 -14.77 6.68 9.65
CA LEU A 85 -15.65 7.54 10.44
C LEU A 85 -16.31 8.56 9.52
N ASP A 86 -17.64 8.64 9.58
CA ASP A 86 -18.38 9.74 8.97
C ASP A 86 -19.15 10.48 10.07
N LYS A 87 -18.83 11.77 10.23
CA LYS A 87 -19.43 12.65 11.26
C LYS A 87 -19.38 12.03 12.66
N GLY A 88 -18.26 11.37 12.98
CA GLY A 88 -18.02 10.70 14.27
C GLY A 88 -18.69 9.34 14.44
N LYS A 89 -19.45 8.85 13.46
CA LYS A 89 -20.10 7.53 13.51
C LYS A 89 -19.25 6.48 12.77
N PRO A 90 -19.13 5.26 13.31
CA PRO A 90 -18.29 4.23 12.72
C PRO A 90 -19.02 3.44 11.63
N PHE A 91 -18.34 3.29 10.50
CA PHE A 91 -18.79 2.53 9.35
C PHE A 91 -17.67 1.61 8.86
N ILE A 92 -18.06 0.58 8.12
CA ILE A 92 -17.15 -0.24 7.34
C ILE A 92 -17.77 -0.45 5.98
N PHE A 93 -16.97 -0.38 4.94
CA PHE A 93 -17.43 -0.70 3.59
C PHE A 93 -16.75 -1.98 3.11
N PHE A 94 -17.41 -2.73 2.24
CA PHE A 94 -16.82 -3.85 1.51
C PHE A 94 -17.13 -3.71 0.02
N TYR A 95 -16.13 -3.94 -0.82
CA TYR A 95 -16.32 -4.07 -2.26
C TYR A 95 -16.55 -5.52 -2.65
N ASP A 96 -17.79 -5.84 -3.02
CA ASP A 96 -18.16 -7.14 -3.57
C ASP A 96 -17.77 -7.22 -5.05
N ARG A 97 -16.81 -8.10 -5.34
CA ARG A 97 -16.33 -8.33 -6.70
C ARG A 97 -17.37 -9.00 -7.59
N ALA A 98 -18.25 -9.84 -7.03
CA ALA A 98 -19.22 -10.60 -7.80
C ALA A 98 -20.31 -9.67 -8.36
N THR A 99 -20.97 -8.88 -7.52
CA THR A 99 -21.98 -7.91 -7.97
C THR A 99 -21.38 -6.58 -8.42
N LYS A 100 -20.07 -6.38 -8.26
CA LYS A 100 -19.37 -5.11 -8.46
C LYS A 100 -20.04 -3.97 -7.69
N SER A 101 -20.39 -4.21 -6.43
CA SER A 101 -21.09 -3.25 -5.59
C SER A 101 -20.31 -2.89 -4.33
N LEU A 102 -20.47 -1.66 -3.88
CA LEU A 102 -20.05 -1.21 -2.57
C LEU A 102 -21.16 -1.50 -1.56
N LEU A 103 -20.79 -2.12 -0.45
CA LEU A 103 -21.67 -2.43 0.66
C LEU A 103 -21.20 -1.63 1.86
N PHE A 104 -21.98 -0.64 2.28
CA PHE A 104 -21.70 0.17 3.46
C PHE A 104 -22.50 -0.37 4.63
N TYR A 105 -21.82 -0.66 5.73
CA TYR A 105 -22.42 -1.12 6.98
C TYR A 105 -22.23 -0.09 8.07
N ASN A 106 -23.26 0.09 8.90
CA ASN A 106 -23.08 0.71 10.20
C ASN A 106 -22.36 -0.31 11.10
N PHE A 107 -21.22 0.08 11.64
CA PHE A 107 -20.35 -0.84 12.37
C PHE A 107 -20.97 -1.31 13.70
N ASN A 108 -21.74 -0.44 14.35
CA ASN A 108 -22.27 -0.67 15.70
C ASN A 108 -23.45 -1.65 15.72
N ASN A 109 -24.33 -1.61 14.72
CA ASN A 109 -25.47 -2.52 14.63
C ASN A 109 -25.32 -3.58 13.53
N ARG A 110 -24.23 -3.52 12.75
CA ARG A 110 -23.89 -4.44 11.66
C ARG A 110 -24.94 -4.51 10.55
N SER A 111 -25.79 -3.49 10.42
CA SER A 111 -26.79 -3.40 9.35
C SER A 111 -26.22 -2.75 8.10
N ILE A 112 -26.64 -3.22 6.93
CA ILE A 112 -26.38 -2.54 5.66
C ILE A 112 -27.07 -1.18 5.67
N VAL A 113 -26.30 -0.12 5.44
CA VAL A 113 -26.76 1.26 5.28
C VAL A 113 -27.04 1.56 3.82
N GLN A 114 -26.17 1.08 2.93
CA GLN A 114 -26.26 1.36 1.50
C GLN A 114 -25.58 0.25 0.69
N LYS A 115 -26.20 -0.17 -0.41
CA LYS A 115 -25.61 -1.04 -1.43
C LYS A 115 -25.60 -0.31 -2.77
N VAL A 116 -24.43 -0.16 -3.38
CA VAL A 116 -24.29 0.64 -4.61
C VAL A 116 -23.51 -0.10 -5.69
N PRO A 117 -24.12 -0.44 -6.83
CA PRO A 117 -23.38 -0.95 -7.98
C PRO A 117 -22.43 0.12 -8.54
N ILE A 118 -21.13 -0.18 -8.68
CA ILE A 118 -20.15 0.79 -9.20
C ILE A 118 -20.52 1.26 -10.62
N LYS A 119 -21.10 0.37 -11.42
CA LYS A 119 -21.60 0.73 -12.76
C LYS A 119 -22.66 1.83 -12.73
N ALA A 120 -23.40 1.99 -11.63
CA ALA A 120 -24.36 3.09 -11.48
C ALA A 120 -23.64 4.45 -11.37
N TRP A 121 -22.44 4.48 -10.81
CA TRP A 121 -21.62 5.69 -10.68
C TRP A 121 -20.74 5.96 -11.90
N LEU A 122 -20.20 4.90 -12.49
CA LEU A 122 -19.12 4.99 -13.48
C LEU A 122 -19.39 4.11 -14.71
N PHE A 123 -20.60 4.23 -15.28
CA PHE A 123 -21.12 3.37 -16.37
C PHE A 123 -20.19 3.24 -17.60
N LYS A 124 -19.48 4.31 -17.95
CA LYS A 124 -18.63 4.38 -19.16
C LYS A 124 -17.19 3.87 -18.95
N GLU A 125 -16.81 3.57 -17.72
CA GLU A 125 -15.42 3.28 -17.37
C GLU A 125 -15.19 1.77 -17.26
N LYS A 126 -14.03 1.32 -17.76
CA LYS A 126 -13.59 -0.08 -17.61
C LYS A 126 -12.85 -0.23 -16.29
N PHE A 127 -13.47 -0.95 -15.36
CA PHE A 127 -12.83 -1.37 -14.11
C PHE A 127 -12.30 -2.78 -14.25
N ASP A 128 -11.00 -2.91 -14.45
CA ASP A 128 -10.29 -4.15 -14.21
C ASP A 128 -9.57 -4.00 -12.86
N LYS A 129 -9.98 -4.83 -11.88
CA LYS A 129 -9.48 -4.82 -10.50
C LYS A 129 -9.51 -3.42 -9.83
N PRO A 130 -10.69 -2.78 -9.69
CA PRO A 130 -10.76 -1.49 -9.02
C PRO A 130 -10.31 -1.64 -7.56
N VAL A 131 -9.50 -0.68 -7.12
CA VAL A 131 -9.13 -0.51 -5.72
C VAL A 131 -9.93 0.66 -5.18
N ILE A 132 -10.52 0.46 -4.01
CA ILE A 132 -11.48 1.40 -3.43
C ILE A 132 -11.07 1.70 -2.01
N TYR A 133 -11.08 2.99 -1.66
CA TYR A 133 -10.76 3.44 -0.33
C TYR A 133 -11.72 4.56 0.08
N VAL A 134 -12.31 4.43 1.26
CA VAL A 134 -13.33 5.33 1.77
C VAL A 134 -12.77 6.09 2.96
N ILE A 135 -12.63 7.41 2.83
CA ILE A 135 -12.29 8.26 3.97
C ILE A 135 -13.55 8.59 4.77
N ASN A 136 -14.63 8.95 4.06
CA ASN A 136 -15.94 9.25 4.59
C ASN A 136 -16.97 9.20 3.44
N PHE A 137 -18.25 9.46 3.71
CA PHE A 137 -19.30 9.42 2.66
C PHE A 137 -19.17 10.53 1.62
N ASP A 138 -18.32 11.53 1.85
CA ASP A 138 -18.03 12.61 0.92
C ASP A 138 -16.75 12.41 0.11
N SER A 139 -15.94 11.40 0.46
CA SER A 139 -14.60 11.18 -0.09
C SER A 139 -14.35 9.69 -0.29
N ILE A 140 -14.85 9.19 -1.42
CA ILE A 140 -14.68 7.81 -1.88
C ILE A 140 -13.75 7.83 -3.09
N PHE A 141 -12.61 7.16 -2.95
CA PHE A 141 -11.62 7.01 -4.02
C PHE A 141 -11.82 5.68 -4.71
N ILE A 142 -11.97 5.71 -6.04
CA ILE A 142 -12.08 4.52 -6.88
C ILE A 142 -11.04 4.60 -7.98
N THR A 143 -10.20 3.58 -8.11
CA THR A 143 -9.25 3.48 -9.22
C THR A 143 -9.87 2.70 -10.39
N SER A 144 -9.65 3.20 -11.60
CA SER A 144 -9.63 2.38 -12.81
C SER A 144 -8.18 2.13 -13.25
N LYS A 145 -7.98 1.55 -14.44
CA LYS A 145 -6.65 1.35 -15.01
C LYS A 145 -5.89 2.65 -15.24
N THR A 146 -6.59 3.70 -15.67
CA THR A 146 -5.97 4.96 -16.12
C THR A 146 -6.40 6.16 -15.29
N LYS A 147 -7.46 6.07 -14.48
CA LYS A 147 -8.05 7.21 -13.77
C LYS A 147 -8.29 6.93 -12.30
N LEU A 148 -8.15 7.94 -11.48
CA LEU A 148 -8.54 7.95 -10.08
C LEU A 148 -9.74 8.89 -9.92
N PHE A 149 -10.85 8.34 -9.45
CA PHE A 149 -12.09 9.07 -9.24
C PHE A 149 -12.24 9.41 -7.76
N LEU A 150 -12.63 10.66 -7.47
CA LEU A 150 -13.13 11.08 -6.17
C LEU A 150 -14.63 11.30 -6.29
N LEU A 151 -15.40 10.53 -5.54
CA LEU A 151 -16.86 10.58 -5.51
C LEU A 151 -17.36 10.82 -4.08
N ASP A 152 -18.63 11.23 -3.97
CA ASP A 152 -19.40 11.04 -2.74
C ASP A 152 -20.31 9.80 -2.81
N SER A 153 -21.00 9.53 -1.71
CA SER A 153 -21.93 8.41 -1.50
C SER A 153 -23.19 8.48 -2.37
N SER A 154 -23.48 9.61 -3.00
CA SER A 154 -24.53 9.70 -4.03
C SER A 154 -24.04 9.22 -5.40
N GLY A 155 -22.72 9.05 -5.56
CA GLY A 155 -22.07 8.75 -6.84
C GLY A 155 -21.68 9.97 -7.65
N LYS A 156 -21.87 11.18 -7.11
CA LYS A 156 -21.48 12.40 -7.79
C LYS A 156 -19.96 12.44 -7.85
N THR A 157 -19.43 12.46 -9.07
CA THR A 157 -17.99 12.63 -9.29
C THR A 157 -17.59 14.07 -8.95
N LYS A 158 -16.77 14.22 -7.92
CA LYS A 158 -16.19 15.51 -7.50
C LYS A 158 -14.92 15.83 -8.26
N LYS A 159 -14.10 14.80 -8.56
CA LYS A 159 -12.84 14.97 -9.29
C LYS A 159 -12.45 13.71 -10.05
N ILE A 160 -11.77 13.90 -11.19
CA ILE A 160 -11.12 12.84 -11.98
C ILE A 160 -9.65 13.23 -12.12
N MET A 161 -8.75 12.29 -11.84
CA MET A 161 -7.31 12.48 -11.95
C MET A 161 -6.73 11.39 -12.85
N GLU A 162 -5.95 11.79 -13.86
CA GLU A 162 -5.28 10.85 -14.75
C GLU A 162 -4.08 10.20 -14.03
N GLN A 163 -4.02 8.87 -14.04
CA GLN A 163 -2.96 8.09 -13.41
C GLN A 163 -1.76 7.96 -14.35
N TYR A 164 -1.79 7.00 -15.26
CA TYR A 164 -0.70 6.67 -16.17
C TYR A 164 -1.26 6.42 -17.56
N SER A 165 -0.54 6.89 -18.58
CA SER A 165 -0.79 6.49 -19.97
C SER A 165 -0.28 5.08 -20.26
N ASP A 166 0.61 4.57 -19.40
CA ASP A 166 1.15 3.23 -19.46
C ASP A 166 0.26 2.28 -18.66
N ASP A 167 -0.45 1.44 -19.40
CA ASP A 167 -1.38 0.42 -18.94
C ASP A 167 -0.81 -0.58 -17.93
N SER A 168 0.51 -0.62 -17.79
CA SER A 168 1.20 -1.52 -16.88
C SER A 168 1.28 -0.94 -15.45
N LYS A 169 1.20 0.38 -15.28
CA LYS A 169 1.27 1.04 -13.96
C LYS A 169 -0.13 1.28 -13.40
N PHE A 170 -0.37 0.82 -12.17
CA PHE A 170 -1.62 1.09 -11.47
C PHE A 170 -1.38 1.43 -10.00
N ILE A 171 -2.34 2.15 -9.42
CA ILE A 171 -2.34 2.55 -8.01
C ILE A 171 -2.83 1.40 -7.13
N ILE A 172 -2.23 1.28 -5.95
CA ILE A 172 -2.72 0.46 -4.83
C ILE A 172 -3.17 1.37 -3.69
N SER A 173 -4.28 1.00 -3.06
CA SER A 173 -4.95 1.76 -2.01
C SER A 173 -5.83 0.85 -1.14
N ASP A 174 -5.23 -0.13 -0.49
CA ASP A 174 -5.90 -1.08 0.41
C ASP A 174 -5.46 -0.86 1.87
N ASN A 175 -5.76 -1.78 2.79
CA ASN A 175 -5.38 -1.62 4.19
C ASN A 175 -3.87 -1.76 4.45
N GLU A 176 -3.11 -2.39 3.54
CA GLU A 176 -1.64 -2.48 3.63
C GLU A 176 -0.95 -1.30 2.95
N CYS A 177 -1.64 -0.58 2.07
CA CYS A 177 -1.20 0.66 1.42
C CYS A 177 -2.33 1.70 1.43
N PRO A 178 -2.76 2.22 2.60
CA PRO A 178 -3.95 3.07 2.68
C PRO A 178 -3.75 4.38 1.92
N ALA A 179 -4.82 4.89 1.29
CA ALA A 179 -4.82 6.26 0.82
C ALA A 179 -4.83 7.23 2.01
N TYR A 180 -4.15 8.36 1.86
CA TYR A 180 -4.09 9.38 2.89
C TYR A 180 -4.10 10.77 2.29
N ILE A 181 -4.85 11.67 2.92
CA ILE A 181 -4.86 13.07 2.54
C ILE A 181 -3.98 13.83 3.53
N LYS A 182 -2.92 14.44 3.02
CA LYS A 182 -2.06 15.38 3.73
C LYS A 182 -2.22 16.75 3.08
N ASP A 183 -2.89 17.66 3.77
CA ASP A 183 -3.24 18.99 3.26
C ASP A 183 -4.06 18.89 1.96
N SER A 184 -3.52 19.31 0.82
CA SER A 184 -4.15 19.19 -0.51
C SER A 184 -3.63 18.02 -1.33
N LEU A 185 -2.81 17.14 -0.75
CA LEU A 185 -2.20 16.00 -1.44
C LEU A 185 -2.87 14.70 -1.03
N LEU A 186 -3.35 13.95 -2.01
CA LEU A 186 -3.74 12.56 -1.86
C LEU A 186 -2.53 11.65 -2.15
N LEU A 187 -2.05 10.97 -1.14
CA LEU A 187 -0.95 10.01 -1.21
C LEU A 187 -1.52 8.59 -1.40
N VAL A 188 -0.99 7.89 -2.39
CA VAL A 188 -1.37 6.51 -2.72
C VAL A 188 -0.14 5.70 -3.17
N GLY A 189 -0.21 4.38 -3.02
CA GLY A 189 0.85 3.48 -3.45
C GLY A 189 0.84 3.23 -4.96
N ASN A 190 2.00 2.93 -5.52
CA ASN A 190 2.17 2.40 -6.87
C ASN A 190 2.42 0.90 -6.82
N ALA A 191 1.69 0.11 -7.60
CA ALA A 191 1.94 -1.33 -7.69
C ALA A 191 3.38 -1.62 -8.18
N PRO A 192 3.99 -2.75 -7.75
CA PRO A 192 5.28 -3.24 -8.24
C PRO A 192 5.18 -3.75 -9.68
N ASN A 193 4.92 -2.85 -10.63
CA ASN A 193 4.94 -3.17 -12.04
C ASN A 193 6.20 -2.60 -12.69
N VAL A 194 7.31 -3.26 -12.39
CA VAL A 194 8.63 -2.97 -12.93
C VAL A 194 9.23 -4.24 -13.53
N LYS A 195 10.10 -4.09 -14.53
CA LYS A 195 10.80 -5.23 -15.12
C LYS A 195 11.79 -5.78 -14.09
N GLU A 196 11.44 -6.92 -13.48
CA GLU A 196 12.21 -7.56 -12.40
C GLU A 196 13.67 -7.84 -12.75
N THR A 197 13.97 -8.07 -14.04
CA THR A 197 15.33 -8.32 -14.53
C THR A 197 16.14 -7.04 -14.79
N SER A 198 15.63 -5.87 -14.40
CA SER A 198 16.20 -4.56 -14.75
C SER A 198 16.45 -3.73 -13.50
N LEU A 199 17.71 -3.74 -13.04
CA LEU A 199 18.14 -2.90 -11.93
C LEU A 199 17.86 -1.39 -12.20
N PRO A 200 18.11 -0.84 -13.41
CA PRO A 200 17.73 0.54 -13.70
C PRO A 200 16.22 0.81 -13.57
N ALA A 201 15.36 -0.18 -13.81
CA ALA A 201 13.91 -0.03 -13.60
C ALA A 201 13.58 0.03 -12.10
N HIS A 202 14.22 -0.79 -11.27
CA HIS A 202 14.07 -0.75 -9.81
C HIS A 202 14.52 0.62 -9.27
N GLN A 203 15.66 1.13 -9.74
CA GLN A 203 16.22 2.41 -9.31
C GLN A 203 15.31 3.60 -9.65
N LYS A 204 14.60 3.53 -10.79
CA LYS A 204 13.64 4.55 -11.22
C LYS A 204 12.26 4.39 -10.59
N TRP A 205 11.98 3.26 -9.94
CA TRP A 205 10.68 3.03 -9.35
C TRP A 205 10.48 3.95 -8.14
N ARG A 206 9.29 4.53 -8.05
CA ARG A 206 8.83 5.37 -6.96
C ARG A 206 7.57 4.74 -6.41
N VAL A 207 7.55 4.44 -5.12
CA VAL A 207 6.47 3.64 -4.52
C VAL A 207 5.26 4.49 -4.14
N ILE A 208 5.41 5.81 -3.95
CA ILE A 208 4.28 6.70 -3.66
C ILE A 208 4.00 7.62 -4.85
N THR A 209 2.72 7.88 -5.08
CA THR A 209 2.24 8.99 -5.91
C THR A 209 1.42 9.94 -5.06
N ALA A 210 1.71 11.23 -5.15
CA ALA A 210 0.87 12.30 -4.63
C ALA A 210 0.06 12.93 -5.77
N PHE A 211 -1.24 13.05 -5.58
CA PHE A 211 -2.13 13.84 -6.42
C PHE A 211 -2.53 15.11 -5.69
N ASN A 212 -2.26 16.26 -6.31
CA ASN A 212 -2.75 17.53 -5.80
C ASN A 212 -4.24 17.69 -6.11
N LEU A 213 -5.05 17.74 -5.05
CA LEU A 213 -6.50 17.81 -5.11
C LEU A 213 -7.03 19.18 -5.59
N SER A 214 -6.21 20.24 -5.63
CA SER A 214 -6.62 21.53 -6.22
C SER A 214 -6.37 21.59 -7.73
N ASN A 215 -5.21 21.15 -8.21
CA ASN A 215 -4.80 21.34 -9.61
C ASN A 215 -4.57 20.04 -10.42
N SER A 216 -4.78 18.87 -9.81
CA SER A 216 -4.59 17.54 -10.42
C SER A 216 -3.15 17.20 -10.80
N GLN A 217 -2.17 18.00 -10.37
CA GLN A 217 -0.76 17.69 -10.60
C GLN A 217 -0.38 16.41 -9.84
N LYS A 218 0.40 15.57 -10.51
CA LYS A 218 0.89 14.30 -9.98
C LYS A 218 2.39 14.38 -9.74
N THR A 219 2.86 13.91 -8.59
CA THR A 219 4.27 13.81 -8.26
C THR A 219 4.57 12.44 -7.68
N GLN A 220 5.66 11.81 -8.10
CA GLN A 220 6.08 10.51 -7.58
C GLN A 220 7.16 10.67 -6.52
N TYR A 221 7.09 9.87 -5.47
CA TYR A 221 7.94 9.96 -4.30
C TYR A 221 8.47 8.59 -3.88
N TYR A 222 9.53 8.66 -3.08
CA TYR A 222 10.13 7.57 -2.34
C TYR A 222 10.77 6.48 -3.20
N GLU A 223 12.09 6.45 -3.17
CA GLU A 223 12.92 5.45 -3.83
C GLU A 223 12.93 4.16 -3.01
N LEU A 224 13.13 3.01 -3.68
CA LEU A 224 13.33 1.77 -2.95
C LEU A 224 14.59 1.84 -2.06
N PRO A 225 14.63 1.11 -0.94
CA PRO A 225 15.81 1.01 -0.09
C PRO A 225 17.07 0.56 -0.85
N THR A 226 18.25 0.90 -0.32
CA THR A 226 19.55 0.65 -0.96
C THR A 226 19.76 -0.80 -1.40
N ILE A 227 19.20 -1.79 -0.69
CA ILE A 227 19.31 -3.19 -1.09
C ILE A 227 18.67 -3.45 -2.47
N TYR A 228 17.56 -2.80 -2.79
CA TYR A 228 16.87 -2.90 -4.09
C TYR A 228 17.52 -2.04 -5.17
N GLN A 229 18.30 -1.03 -4.76
CA GLN A 229 19.05 -0.16 -5.67
C GLN A 229 20.33 -0.82 -6.19
N SER A 230 20.83 -1.84 -5.48
CA SER A 230 22.11 -2.51 -5.75
C SER A 230 21.98 -3.96 -6.21
N ALA A 231 20.81 -4.58 -6.04
CA ALA A 231 20.59 -5.97 -6.41
C ALA A 231 19.16 -6.22 -6.92
N LEU A 232 18.97 -7.37 -7.58
CA LEU A 232 17.68 -7.77 -8.12
C LEU A 232 16.88 -8.57 -7.08
N TYR A 233 15.63 -8.17 -6.93
CA TYR A 233 14.60 -8.90 -6.20
C TYR A 233 13.41 -9.06 -7.16
N GLY A 234 12.85 -10.26 -7.21
CA GLY A 234 11.73 -10.58 -8.10
C GLY A 234 10.48 -10.99 -7.32
N TYR A 235 9.37 -11.14 -8.04
CA TYR A 235 8.09 -11.59 -7.51
C TYR A 235 7.65 -10.76 -6.28
N SER A 236 7.15 -11.43 -5.24
CA SER A 236 6.64 -10.83 -4.02
C SER A 236 7.70 -10.15 -3.14
N TYR A 237 9.00 -10.23 -3.48
CA TYR A 237 10.00 -9.38 -2.82
C TYR A 237 9.88 -7.91 -3.22
N LEU A 238 9.29 -7.60 -4.37
CA LEU A 238 9.00 -6.22 -4.78
C LEU A 238 7.76 -5.65 -4.08
N ASN A 239 6.99 -6.49 -3.38
CA ASN A 239 5.88 -5.99 -2.59
C ASN A 239 6.39 -5.16 -1.41
N TYR A 240 5.63 -4.12 -1.10
CA TYR A 240 5.82 -3.27 0.05
C TYR A 240 4.46 -2.94 0.64
N SER A 241 4.49 -2.42 1.85
CA SER A 241 3.33 -1.89 2.55
C SER A 241 3.73 -0.64 3.29
N TYR A 242 2.75 0.18 3.67
CA TYR A 242 2.99 1.32 4.52
C TYR A 242 1.79 1.67 5.38
N CYS A 243 2.04 2.41 6.44
CA CYS A 243 1.00 3.04 7.25
C CYS A 243 1.38 4.48 7.58
N PHE A 244 0.40 5.30 7.95
CA PHE A 244 0.63 6.64 8.48
C PHE A 244 0.58 6.62 10.00
N ASN A 245 1.56 7.25 10.66
CA ASN A 245 1.59 7.33 12.12
C ASN A 245 0.96 8.64 12.66
N ASP A 246 0.94 8.80 13.99
CA ASP A 246 0.39 9.98 14.66
C ASP A 246 1.17 11.28 14.36
N ARG A 247 2.39 11.17 13.83
CA ARG A 247 3.20 12.30 13.33
C ARG A 247 2.93 12.63 11.86
N LYS A 248 1.99 11.93 11.20
CA LYS A 248 1.70 12.02 9.77
C LYS A 248 2.90 11.67 8.88
N ASN A 249 3.84 10.87 9.41
CA ASN A 249 4.92 10.27 8.66
C ASN A 249 4.46 8.93 8.08
N ILE A 250 5.06 8.56 6.95
CA ILE A 250 4.87 7.26 6.31
C ILE A 250 5.87 6.28 6.91
N VAL A 251 5.40 5.10 7.30
CA VAL A 251 6.26 3.99 7.74
C VAL A 251 6.17 2.87 6.72
N PHE A 252 7.25 2.58 6.01
CA PHE A 252 7.33 1.52 5.00
C PHE A 252 7.88 0.21 5.57
N SER A 253 7.34 -0.90 5.07
CA SER A 253 7.89 -2.25 5.19
C SER A 253 8.06 -2.85 3.80
N PHE A 254 9.29 -3.27 3.48
CA PHE A 254 9.65 -3.92 2.22
C PHE A 254 9.90 -5.41 2.45
N ALA A 255 9.44 -6.26 1.54
CA ALA A 255 9.43 -7.71 1.77
C ALA A 255 10.82 -8.35 1.89
N ALA A 256 11.85 -7.79 1.25
CA ALA A 256 13.23 -8.29 1.33
C ALA A 256 14.10 -7.52 2.36
N ASP A 257 13.59 -6.47 2.99
CA ASP A 257 14.38 -5.63 3.89
C ASP A 257 14.05 -5.91 5.35
N THR A 258 15.08 -6.12 6.16
CA THR A 258 14.95 -6.29 7.61
C THR A 258 14.50 -4.99 8.28
N ASN A 259 14.77 -3.83 7.69
CA ASN A 259 14.42 -2.55 8.27
C ASN A 259 13.00 -2.10 7.89
N ILE A 260 12.44 -1.24 8.75
CA ILE A 260 11.32 -0.37 8.40
C ILE A 260 11.81 1.06 8.26
N TYR A 261 11.10 1.87 7.48
CA TYR A 261 11.53 3.22 7.14
C TYR A 261 10.46 4.23 7.48
N GLU A 262 10.78 5.22 8.32
CA GLU A 262 9.88 6.34 8.60
C GLU A 262 10.34 7.58 7.83
N THR A 263 9.42 8.26 7.15
CA THR A 263 9.72 9.49 6.40
C THR A 263 8.56 10.48 6.35
N ASP A 264 8.89 11.76 6.19
CA ASP A 264 7.94 12.83 5.84
C ASP A 264 7.86 13.07 4.31
N LEU A 265 8.59 12.28 3.50
CA LEU A 265 8.84 12.45 2.06
C LEU A 265 9.65 13.70 1.66
N ALA A 266 10.22 14.39 2.63
CA ALA A 266 11.01 15.60 2.43
C ALA A 266 12.35 15.50 3.16
N SER A 267 12.42 15.96 4.41
CA SER A 267 13.66 16.16 5.15
C SER A 267 13.96 15.07 6.17
N TYR A 268 12.93 14.33 6.59
CA TYR A 268 13.01 13.31 7.61
C TYR A 268 13.03 11.93 6.98
N HIS A 269 14.07 11.14 7.29
CA HIS A 269 14.14 9.75 6.87
C HIS A 269 14.98 8.93 7.85
N LYS A 270 14.35 7.96 8.50
CA LYS A 270 14.97 7.03 9.46
C LYS A 270 14.72 5.59 9.06
N ALA A 271 15.74 4.76 9.20
CA ALA A 271 15.63 3.31 9.08
C ALA A 271 15.77 2.68 10.47
N TYR A 272 14.83 1.83 10.85
CA TYR A 272 14.83 1.15 12.15
C TYR A 272 15.04 -0.35 11.96
N ASN A 273 15.91 -0.95 12.77
CA ASN A 273 16.02 -2.40 12.80
C ASN A 273 14.69 -3.02 13.23
N ALA A 274 14.15 -3.89 12.38
CA ALA A 274 12.84 -4.49 12.57
C ALA A 274 12.90 -6.01 12.30
N GLN A 275 14.01 -6.62 12.74
CA GLN A 275 14.30 -8.03 12.53
C GLN A 275 13.39 -8.91 13.38
N SER A 276 12.77 -9.93 12.77
CA SER A 276 12.11 -11.00 13.52
C SER A 276 13.14 -11.83 14.30
N LYS A 277 12.79 -12.30 15.52
CA LYS A 277 13.59 -13.29 16.27
C LYS A 277 13.73 -14.62 15.52
N LEU A 278 12.81 -14.89 14.59
CA LEU A 278 12.74 -16.09 13.78
C LEU A 278 13.58 -16.00 12.49
N GLN A 279 13.98 -14.80 12.06
CA GLN A 279 14.90 -14.64 10.92
C GLN A 279 16.32 -15.01 11.35
N LYS A 280 16.86 -16.09 10.78
CA LYS A 280 18.23 -16.57 11.09
C LYS A 280 19.26 -16.21 10.02
N GLU A 281 18.81 -15.92 8.81
CA GLU A 281 19.65 -15.65 7.65
C GLU A 281 19.26 -14.30 7.03
N VAL A 282 20.18 -13.72 6.26
CA VAL A 282 19.89 -12.54 5.45
C VAL A 282 19.04 -12.97 4.26
N ILE A 283 18.10 -12.11 3.86
CA ILE A 283 17.33 -12.33 2.63
C ILE A 283 18.24 -11.97 1.46
N HIS A 284 18.52 -12.93 0.59
CA HIS A 284 19.46 -12.80 -0.51
C HIS A 284 18.76 -12.33 -1.78
N PRO A 285 19.45 -11.54 -2.63
CA PRO A 285 18.94 -11.17 -3.94
C PRO A 285 18.81 -12.39 -4.86
N ILE A 286 17.96 -12.27 -5.87
CA ILE A 286 17.76 -13.32 -6.87
C ILE A 286 18.65 -13.03 -8.08
N SER A 287 19.30 -14.06 -8.61
CA SER A 287 20.11 -13.90 -9.82
C SER A 287 19.24 -13.53 -11.01
N LYS A 288 19.80 -12.79 -11.97
CA LYS A 288 19.07 -12.42 -13.20
C LYS A 288 18.62 -13.65 -13.99
N SER A 289 19.46 -14.69 -14.05
CA SER A 289 19.13 -15.95 -14.73
C SER A 289 17.95 -16.66 -14.06
N ASP A 290 17.92 -16.73 -12.73
CA ASP A 290 16.81 -17.38 -12.02
C ASP A 290 15.48 -16.64 -12.21
N ILE A 291 15.51 -15.29 -12.25
CA ILE A 291 14.32 -14.50 -12.60
C ILE A 291 13.85 -14.82 -14.03
N GLN A 292 14.78 -14.90 -15.00
CA GLN A 292 14.45 -15.21 -16.40
C GLN A 292 13.94 -16.64 -16.59
N GLU A 293 14.41 -17.58 -15.78
CA GLU A 293 13.94 -18.97 -15.74
C GLU A 293 12.63 -19.14 -14.96
N GLY A 294 12.03 -18.06 -14.46
CA GLY A 294 10.75 -18.09 -13.75
C GLY A 294 10.85 -18.65 -12.32
N LYS A 295 12.04 -18.71 -11.74
CA LYS A 295 12.27 -19.25 -10.39
C LYS A 295 11.99 -18.24 -9.27
N SER A 296 11.61 -17.00 -9.58
CA SER A 296 11.36 -15.95 -8.58
C SER A 296 10.37 -16.36 -7.48
N TYR A 297 9.30 -17.11 -7.82
CA TYR A 297 8.34 -17.62 -6.83
C TYR A 297 8.98 -18.63 -5.86
N THR A 298 9.79 -19.53 -6.41
CA THR A 298 10.50 -20.57 -5.65
C THR A 298 11.51 -19.92 -4.70
N GLU A 299 12.33 -19.01 -5.20
CA GLU A 299 13.30 -18.24 -4.40
C GLU A 299 12.62 -17.39 -3.32
N TYR A 300 11.48 -16.79 -3.61
CA TYR A 300 10.67 -16.08 -2.60
C TYR A 300 10.15 -17.01 -1.51
N SER A 301 9.79 -18.25 -1.85
CA SER A 301 9.23 -19.21 -0.91
C SER A 301 10.29 -19.87 -0.03
N LEU A 302 11.51 -20.04 -0.55
CA LEU A 302 12.64 -20.69 0.12
C LEU A 302 13.47 -19.77 1.02
N GLN A 303 13.20 -18.46 1.05
CA GLN A 303 13.83 -17.56 2.00
C GLN A 303 12.80 -16.79 2.83
N ASP A 304 13.25 -16.23 3.95
CA ASP A 304 12.41 -15.43 4.82
C ASP A 304 11.94 -14.16 4.10
N SER A 305 10.81 -13.59 4.54
CA SER A 305 10.34 -12.32 3.99
C SER A 305 9.47 -11.57 4.99
N TYR A 306 9.38 -10.26 4.79
CA TYR A 306 8.48 -9.38 5.50
C TYR A 306 7.21 -9.11 4.68
N GLY A 307 6.18 -8.60 5.34
CA GLY A 307 4.92 -8.23 4.70
C GLY A 307 4.37 -6.91 5.21
N GLY A 308 3.04 -6.86 5.31
CA GLY A 308 2.25 -5.72 5.78
C GLY A 308 2.80 -5.06 7.04
N ILE A 309 2.62 -3.74 7.14
CA ILE A 309 2.78 -2.96 8.36
C ILE A 309 1.54 -2.13 8.63
N HIS A 310 1.05 -2.19 9.87
CA HIS A 310 -0.10 -1.40 10.31
C HIS A 310 0.27 -0.58 11.54
N PHE A 311 -0.25 0.64 11.64
CA PHE A 311 -0.17 1.47 12.83
C PHE A 311 -1.49 1.41 13.58
N ASP A 312 -1.43 1.03 14.86
CA ASP A 312 -2.52 1.18 15.81
C ASP A 312 -2.49 2.60 16.40
N PRO A 313 -3.43 3.48 16.02
CA PRO A 313 -3.43 4.87 16.49
C PRO A 313 -3.86 5.02 17.95
N TYR A 314 -4.52 4.01 18.53
CA TYR A 314 -5.07 4.06 19.89
C TYR A 314 -4.06 3.60 20.93
N HIS A 315 -3.28 2.56 20.61
CA HIS A 315 -2.19 2.08 21.46
C HIS A 315 -0.82 2.65 21.09
N LYS A 316 -0.72 3.37 19.96
CA LYS A 316 0.52 3.92 19.39
C LYS A 316 1.58 2.84 19.16
N ARG A 317 1.15 1.75 18.51
CA ARG A 317 1.97 0.57 18.23
C ARG A 317 1.99 0.27 16.75
N TYR A 318 2.98 -0.50 16.32
CA TYR A 318 3.02 -1.01 14.95
C TYR A 318 2.97 -2.53 14.96
N LEU A 319 2.28 -3.09 13.98
CA LEU A 319 2.24 -4.52 13.71
C LEU A 319 2.91 -4.76 12.36
N ARG A 320 3.94 -5.60 12.29
CA ARG A 320 4.61 -5.97 11.03
C ARG A 320 4.57 -7.47 10.84
N LEU A 321 4.18 -7.92 9.66
CA LEU A 321 4.17 -9.34 9.31
C LEU A 321 5.57 -9.83 8.95
N PHE A 322 5.95 -10.99 9.51
CA PHE A 322 7.09 -11.78 9.09
C PHE A 322 6.62 -13.16 8.61
N LYS A 323 7.28 -13.70 7.58
CA LYS A 323 7.00 -15.01 6.99
C LYS A 323 8.29 -15.81 6.93
N GLN A 324 8.34 -16.94 7.62
CA GLN A 324 9.47 -17.86 7.53
C GLN A 324 9.53 -18.54 6.16
N LYS A 325 10.73 -18.89 5.70
CA LYS A 325 10.94 -19.76 4.54
C LYS A 325 10.22 -21.09 4.71
N VAL A 326 9.77 -21.67 3.61
CA VAL A 326 9.35 -23.08 3.65
C VAL A 326 10.59 -23.98 3.73
N PRO A 327 10.54 -25.11 4.47
CA PRO A 327 11.73 -25.92 4.70
C PRO A 327 12.34 -26.58 3.47
N SER A 328 11.59 -26.75 2.37
CA SER A 328 12.05 -27.47 1.18
C SER A 328 11.23 -27.15 -0.06
N LEU A 329 11.81 -27.40 -1.25
CA LEU A 329 11.13 -27.32 -2.55
C LEU A 329 9.87 -28.18 -2.61
N ALA A 330 9.91 -29.39 -2.04
CA ALA A 330 8.73 -30.25 -1.97
C ALA A 330 7.56 -29.60 -1.22
N ASN A 331 7.85 -28.77 -0.22
CA ASN A 331 6.83 -28.00 0.49
C ASN A 331 6.28 -26.83 -0.35
N VAL A 332 7.12 -26.20 -1.19
CA VAL A 332 6.69 -25.19 -2.16
C VAL A 332 5.66 -25.79 -3.12
N TYR A 333 5.98 -26.92 -3.75
CA TYR A 333 5.08 -27.59 -4.71
C TYR A 333 3.77 -28.10 -4.08
N LYS A 334 3.77 -28.34 -2.77
CA LYS A 334 2.57 -28.71 -2.01
C LYS A 334 1.77 -27.50 -1.52
N ASN A 335 2.12 -26.27 -1.94
CA ASN A 335 1.50 -25.02 -1.52
C ASN A 335 1.37 -24.91 0.02
N ARG A 336 2.35 -25.43 0.76
CA ARG A 336 2.31 -25.37 2.23
C ARG A 336 2.42 -23.92 2.67
N ILE A 337 1.56 -23.55 3.62
CA ILE A 337 1.52 -22.20 4.14
C ILE A 337 2.78 -21.95 4.96
N ARG A 338 3.42 -20.80 4.71
CA ARG A 338 4.59 -20.34 5.44
C ARG A 338 4.19 -20.10 6.89
N LYS A 339 5.04 -20.48 7.85
CA LYS A 339 4.88 -20.01 9.23
C LYS A 339 4.99 -18.49 9.26
N ARG A 340 4.16 -17.84 10.06
CA ARG A 340 4.06 -16.38 10.13
C ARG A 340 4.14 -15.93 11.58
N SER A 341 4.68 -14.74 11.78
CA SER A 341 4.65 -14.05 13.06
C SER A 341 4.34 -12.57 12.86
N ILE A 342 3.82 -11.93 13.89
CA ILE A 342 3.59 -10.48 13.94
C ILE A 342 4.58 -9.89 14.94
N ILE A 343 5.43 -9.01 14.42
CA ILE A 343 6.35 -8.19 15.22
C ILE A 343 5.59 -6.96 15.70
N ILE A 344 5.70 -6.66 16.98
CA ILE A 344 5.00 -5.56 17.65
C ILE A 344 6.03 -4.51 18.06
N PHE A 345 5.79 -3.27 17.66
CA PHE A 345 6.66 -2.14 17.99
C PHE A 345 5.94 -1.13 18.88
N ASP A 346 6.69 -0.43 19.73
CA ASP A 346 6.20 0.78 20.39
C ASP A 346 6.24 2.02 19.45
N LYS A 347 5.81 3.17 19.97
CA LYS A 347 5.78 4.45 19.24
C LYS A 347 7.14 4.94 18.74
N SER A 348 8.24 4.41 19.30
CA SER A 348 9.63 4.74 19.02
C SER A 348 10.31 3.71 18.12
N PHE A 349 9.55 2.73 17.61
CA PHE A 349 9.98 1.61 16.79
C PHE A 349 10.87 0.59 17.50
N ARG A 350 10.80 0.52 18.84
CA ARG A 350 11.41 -0.58 19.57
C ARG A 350 10.53 -1.80 19.42
N ILE A 351 11.10 -2.94 19.08
CA ILE A 351 10.36 -4.21 19.16
C ILE A 351 10.04 -4.48 20.62
N ILE A 352 8.76 -4.66 20.94
CA ILE A 352 8.24 -4.96 22.28
C ILE A 352 7.49 -6.29 22.31
N GLY A 353 7.50 -7.04 21.22
CA GLY A 353 6.77 -8.30 21.12
C GLY A 353 6.94 -8.97 19.78
N GLU A 354 6.83 -10.30 19.76
CA GLU A 354 6.62 -11.05 18.54
C GLU A 354 5.80 -12.31 18.82
N SER A 355 4.66 -12.42 18.15
CA SER A 355 3.70 -13.52 18.31
C SER A 355 3.61 -14.35 17.04
N ASP A 356 3.67 -15.67 17.19
CA ASP A 356 3.33 -16.57 16.09
C ASP A 356 1.85 -16.40 15.75
N VAL A 357 1.53 -16.48 14.45
CA VAL A 357 0.16 -16.42 13.97
C VAL A 357 -0.11 -17.60 13.06
N ASP A 358 -1.26 -18.22 13.27
CA ASP A 358 -1.75 -19.29 12.42
C ASP A 358 -2.44 -18.72 11.17
N ASP A 359 -2.97 -19.63 10.36
CA ASP A 359 -3.66 -19.29 9.12
C ASP A 359 -5.15 -18.98 9.29
N SER A 360 -5.61 -18.83 10.53
CA SER A 360 -7.01 -18.54 10.83
C SER A 360 -7.43 -17.14 10.40
N PHE A 361 -6.49 -16.18 10.36
CA PHE A 361 -6.78 -14.80 9.95
C PHE A 361 -5.84 -14.23 8.88
N ALA A 362 -6.36 -13.25 8.14
CA ALA A 362 -5.63 -12.55 7.10
C ALA A 362 -5.04 -11.23 7.63
N PHE A 363 -3.71 -11.13 7.73
CA PHE A 363 -3.04 -9.92 8.23
C PHE A 363 -3.41 -8.65 7.46
N SER A 364 -3.52 -8.73 6.13
CA SER A 364 -3.91 -7.61 5.25
C SER A 364 -5.32 -7.08 5.49
N THR A 365 -6.07 -7.73 6.39
CA THR A 365 -7.43 -7.35 6.77
C THR A 365 -7.52 -6.77 8.18
N ILE A 366 -6.38 -6.45 8.80
CA ILE A 366 -6.36 -5.77 10.10
C ILE A 366 -6.96 -4.37 9.96
N PHE A 367 -7.84 -4.03 10.90
CA PHE A 367 -8.29 -2.65 11.10
C PHE A 367 -8.48 -2.36 12.60
N PHE A 368 -8.47 -1.07 12.93
CA PHE A 368 -8.58 -0.55 14.29
C PHE A 368 -9.85 0.26 14.44
N THR A 369 -10.53 0.09 15.57
CA THR A 369 -11.79 0.76 15.90
C THR A 369 -11.57 1.86 16.93
N GLN A 370 -12.50 2.82 17.02
CA GLN A 370 -12.35 4.00 17.89
C GLN A 370 -12.13 3.71 19.38
N ASP A 371 -12.58 2.55 19.85
CA ASP A 371 -12.39 2.09 21.22
C ASP A 371 -11.09 1.27 21.40
N GLY A 372 -10.21 1.28 20.41
CA GLY A 372 -8.90 0.63 20.42
C GLY A 372 -8.92 -0.85 20.08
N LYS A 373 -10.07 -1.46 19.73
CA LYS A 373 -10.09 -2.88 19.36
C LYS A 373 -9.49 -3.12 17.98
N ILE A 374 -8.81 -4.24 17.84
CA ILE A 374 -8.17 -4.70 16.61
C ILE A 374 -8.98 -5.88 16.08
N TYR A 375 -9.28 -5.88 14.79
CA TYR A 375 -10.01 -6.98 14.15
C TYR A 375 -9.28 -7.42 12.89
N ALA A 376 -9.31 -8.72 12.61
CA ALA A 376 -8.84 -9.29 11.35
C ALA A 376 -9.84 -10.31 10.82
N ARG A 377 -9.96 -10.40 9.50
CA ARG A 377 -10.87 -11.31 8.83
C ARG A 377 -10.46 -12.75 9.07
N VAL A 378 -11.45 -13.58 9.39
CA VAL A 378 -11.35 -15.03 9.58
C VAL A 378 -12.41 -15.74 8.75
N ASN A 379 -12.34 -17.07 8.68
CA ASN A 379 -13.34 -17.94 8.06
C ASN A 379 -13.77 -17.45 6.65
N GLY A 380 -12.80 -17.30 5.74
CA GLY A 380 -13.05 -16.82 4.38
C GLY A 380 -13.89 -17.74 3.48
N GLN A 381 -14.34 -18.89 4.00
CA GLN A 381 -15.14 -19.88 3.28
C GLN A 381 -16.65 -19.71 3.49
N ASP A 382 -17.10 -19.00 4.52
CA ASP A 382 -18.52 -18.69 4.70
C ASP A 382 -18.96 -17.69 3.62
N GLU A 383 -19.87 -18.12 2.75
CA GLU A 383 -20.39 -17.31 1.64
C GLU A 383 -21.49 -16.33 2.07
N THR A 384 -22.06 -16.52 3.26
CA THR A 384 -23.20 -15.76 3.79
C THR A 384 -22.81 -14.70 4.79
N THR A 385 -21.60 -14.77 5.36
CA THR A 385 -21.17 -13.87 6.45
C THR A 385 -19.70 -13.52 6.33
N LEU A 386 -19.36 -12.24 6.54
CA LEU A 386 -17.98 -11.82 6.75
C LEU A 386 -17.66 -11.90 8.24
N HIS A 387 -16.69 -12.74 8.61
CA HIS A 387 -16.27 -12.91 10.00
C HIS A 387 -14.96 -12.18 10.28
N PHE A 388 -14.88 -11.55 11.44
CA PHE A 388 -13.65 -10.97 11.95
C PHE A 388 -13.45 -11.37 13.40
N ALA A 389 -12.26 -11.87 13.73
CA ALA A 389 -11.87 -12.16 15.10
C ALA A 389 -11.21 -10.94 15.72
N ARG A 390 -11.47 -10.70 17.00
CA ARG A 390 -10.76 -9.67 17.76
C ARG A 390 -9.35 -10.14 18.09
N LEU A 391 -8.39 -9.22 18.00
CA LEU A 391 -7.00 -9.40 18.43
C LEU A 391 -6.73 -8.45 19.60
N ASP A 392 -6.18 -8.96 20.69
CA ASP A 392 -5.85 -8.15 21.87
C ASP A 392 -4.34 -8.20 22.15
N TYR A 393 -3.79 -7.07 22.59
CA TYR A 393 -2.46 -7.04 23.17
C TYR A 393 -2.49 -7.62 24.59
N VAL A 394 -1.60 -8.56 24.87
CA VAL A 394 -1.48 -9.21 26.18
C VAL A 394 -0.04 -9.07 26.66
N GLN A 395 0.14 -8.67 27.92
CA GLN A 395 1.46 -8.67 28.54
C GLN A 395 1.91 -10.12 28.71
N GLN A 396 3.12 -10.44 28.26
CA GLN A 396 3.75 -11.72 28.54
C GLN A 396 4.60 -11.55 29.80
N HIS A 397 4.26 -12.29 30.85
CA HIS A 397 5.14 -12.39 32.00
C HIS A 397 6.31 -13.31 31.62
N PRO A 398 7.57 -12.96 31.99
CA PRO A 398 8.75 -13.77 31.68
C PRO A 398 8.62 -15.24 32.09
N ASP A 399 7.78 -15.54 33.09
CA ASP A 399 7.62 -16.86 33.68
C ASP A 399 6.51 -17.73 33.04
N SER A 400 5.69 -17.18 32.14
CA SER A 400 4.64 -17.96 31.47
C SER A 400 5.18 -18.62 30.21
N THR A 401 5.94 -19.70 30.38
CA THR A 401 6.15 -20.67 29.30
C THR A 401 4.78 -21.28 28.96
N PRO A 402 4.30 -21.28 27.70
CA PRO A 402 3.04 -21.90 27.37
C PRO A 402 3.14 -23.40 27.66
N GLN A 403 2.42 -23.87 28.70
CA GLN A 403 2.09 -25.28 28.78
C GLN A 403 1.23 -25.59 27.56
N LEU A 404 1.82 -26.31 26.60
CA LEU A 404 1.09 -26.95 25.53
C LEU A 404 0.00 -27.81 26.19
N THR A 405 -1.25 -27.37 26.09
CA THR A 405 -2.41 -28.18 26.47
C THR A 405 -2.42 -29.42 25.58
N GLN A 406 -1.93 -30.53 26.14
CA GLN A 406 -2.18 -31.88 25.64
C GLN A 406 -3.67 -32.18 25.82
N SER A 407 -4.48 -31.78 24.84
CA SER A 407 -5.87 -32.22 24.78
C SER A 407 -6.33 -32.30 23.32
N ALA A 408 -5.74 -33.24 22.57
CA ALA A 408 -6.28 -33.76 21.31
C ALA A 408 -5.56 -35.03 20.84
N ILE A 409 -5.35 -36.03 21.70
CA ILE A 409 -5.13 -37.42 21.27
C ILE A 409 -5.89 -38.33 22.23
N GLN A 410 -7.20 -38.40 22.05
CA GLN A 410 -8.05 -39.51 22.47
C GLN A 410 -9.41 -39.31 21.78
N ALA A 411 -9.48 -39.65 20.49
CA ALA A 411 -10.68 -40.07 19.76
C ALA A 411 -10.36 -40.29 18.28
N LYS A 412 -9.73 -41.43 17.96
CA LYS A 412 -10.08 -42.36 16.88
C LYS A 412 -9.03 -43.45 16.76
#